data_AF-B9BHP3-F1
#
_entry.id   AF-B9BHP3-F1
#
_cell.length_a   1.000
_cell.length_b   1.000
_cell.length_c   1.000
_cell.angle_alpha   90.00
_cell.angle_beta   90.00
_cell.angle_gamma   90.00
#
_symmetry.space_group_name_H-M   'P 1'
#
loop_
_entity.id
_entity.type
_entity.pdbx_description
1 polymer ?
#
loop_
_entity_poly.entity_id
_entity_poly.type
_entity_poly.pdbx_seq_one_letter_code
_entity_poly.pdbx_strand_id
1 'polypeptide(L)' 'MKITDDMLTEWFPPHIKPVNEGLYLTRMTRYGAPAYCIWRDGKWRFKNNPETSCIFQNRQWIGLKERHHG' A
#
# COMPACT_ATOMS: atom_id res chain seq x y z
N MET A 1 10.94 7.76 11.34
CA MET A 1 11.20 8.38 10.02
C MET A 1 9.89 8.97 9.50
N LYS A 2 9.86 10.24 9.07
CA LYS A 2 8.65 10.88 8.53
C LYS A 2 8.64 10.69 7.01
N ILE A 3 7.66 9.95 6.50
CA ILE A 3 7.40 9.86 5.05
C ILE A 3 6.77 11.19 4.62
N THR A 4 7.38 11.91 3.69
CA THR A 4 6.86 13.15 3.07
C THR A 4 6.25 12.82 1.70
N ASP A 5 5.28 13.61 1.25
CA ASP A 5 4.54 13.38 -0.01
C ASP A 5 5.46 13.32 -1.25
N ASP A 6 6.62 13.96 -1.22
CA ASP A 6 7.58 13.94 -2.33
C ASP A 6 8.17 12.54 -2.57
N MET A 7 8.30 11.74 -1.50
CA MET A 7 8.81 10.35 -1.54
C MET A 7 7.78 9.34 -2.02
N LEU A 8 6.60 9.78 -2.48
CA LEU A 8 5.50 8.93 -2.94
C LEU A 8 5.30 9.07 -4.46
N THR A 9 4.98 7.95 -5.12
CA THR A 9 4.57 7.91 -6.54
C THR A 9 3.19 8.55 -6.74
N GLU A 10 2.65 8.56 -7.95
CA GLU A 10 1.22 8.89 -8.12
C GLU A 10 0.30 7.79 -7.57
N TRP A 11 -0.98 8.10 -7.40
CA TRP A 11 -1.97 7.09 -7.04
C TRP A 11 -2.26 6.18 -8.24
N PHE A 12 -1.92 4.90 -8.11
CA PHE A 12 -2.28 3.90 -9.10
C PHE A 12 -3.74 3.45 -8.93
N PRO A 13 -4.48 3.23 -10.04
CA PRO A 13 -5.87 2.82 -9.99
C PRO A 13 -6.02 1.36 -9.54
N PRO A 14 -7.20 0.94 -9.05
CA PRO A 14 -7.42 -0.37 -8.41
C PRO A 14 -7.11 -1.62 -9.24
N HIS A 15 -7.18 -1.50 -10.56
CA HIS A 15 -6.96 -2.60 -11.51
C HIS A 15 -5.47 -2.84 -11.80
N ILE A 16 -4.62 -1.85 -11.56
CA ILE A 16 -3.17 -1.99 -11.64
C ILE A 16 -2.65 -2.53 -10.30
N LYS A 17 -1.89 -3.61 -10.34
CA LYS A 17 -1.31 -4.23 -9.14
C LYS A 17 0.16 -3.86 -8.99
N PRO A 18 0.69 -3.76 -7.76
CA PRO A 18 2.12 -3.58 -7.56
C PRO A 18 2.90 -4.74 -8.18
N VAL A 19 4.03 -4.41 -8.81
CA VAL A 19 4.95 -5.42 -9.37
C VAL A 19 5.78 -6.06 -8.26
N ASN A 20 6.19 -5.27 -7.27
CA ASN A 20 6.99 -5.73 -6.15
C ASN A 20 6.10 -6.05 -4.95
N GLU A 21 6.46 -7.06 -4.18
CA GLU A 21 5.87 -7.28 -2.87
C GLU A 21 6.34 -6.21 -1.88
N GLY A 22 5.49 -5.86 -0.92
CA GLY A 22 5.85 -4.87 0.09
C GLY A 22 4.68 -4.16 0.74
N LEU A 23 5.00 -3.14 1.54
CA LEU A 23 4.03 -2.29 2.21
C LEU A 23 3.71 -1.08 1.35
N TYR A 24 2.42 -0.83 1.13
CA TYR A 24 1.93 0.29 0.35
C TYR A 24 0.92 1.10 1.15
N LEU A 25 0.88 2.40 0.90
CA LEU A 25 -0.22 3.23 1.36
C LEU A 25 -1.42 2.97 0.44
N THR A 26 -2.56 2.66 1.05
CA THR A 26 -3.80 2.28 0.37
C THR A 26 -4.98 3.01 1.01
N ARG A 27 -5.48 4.06 0.33
CA ARG A 27 -6.59 4.92 0.78
C ARG A 27 -6.35 5.63 2.12
N MET A 28 -6.99 6.78 2.29
CA MET A 28 -7.20 7.40 3.60
C MET A 28 -8.39 6.71 4.29
N THR A 29 -8.26 6.39 5.57
CA THR A 29 -9.41 6.00 6.39
C THR A 29 -10.45 7.11 6.41
N ARG A 30 -11.70 6.81 6.79
CA ARG A 30 -12.77 7.81 6.94
C ARG A 30 -12.43 8.95 7.93
N TYR A 31 -11.39 8.78 8.73
CA TYR A 31 -10.90 9.74 9.73
C TYR A 31 -9.66 10.50 9.26
N GLY A 32 -9.29 10.43 7.97
CA GLY A 32 -8.13 11.12 7.42
C GLY A 32 -6.78 10.48 7.78
N ALA A 33 -6.76 9.36 8.50
CA ALA A 33 -5.52 8.64 8.76
C ALA A 33 -5.12 7.76 7.56
N PRO A 34 -3.84 7.72 7.16
CA PRO A 34 -3.36 6.84 6.10
C PRO A 34 -3.55 5.36 6.46
N ALA A 35 -4.15 4.56 5.57
CA ALA A 35 -4.23 3.12 5.74
C ALA A 35 -3.16 2.43 4.91
N TYR A 36 -2.45 1.44 5.47
CA TYR A 36 -1.39 0.71 4.78
C TYR A 36 -1.77 -0.77 4.65
N CYS A 37 -1.51 -1.35 3.48
CA CYS A 37 -1.69 -2.78 3.21
C CYS A 37 -0.41 -3.39 2.64
N ILE A 38 -0.25 -4.70 2.83
CA ILE A 38 0.85 -5.48 2.28
C ILE A 38 0.38 -6.08 0.95
N TRP A 39 1.17 -5.97 -0.10
CA TRP A 39 1.03 -6.75 -1.32
C TRP A 39 1.98 -7.94 -1.26
N ARG A 40 1.44 -9.17 -1.27
CA ARG A 40 2.21 -10.42 -1.22
C ARG A 40 1.41 -11.57 -1.82
N ASP A 41 2.07 -12.45 -2.56
CA ASP A 41 1.46 -13.61 -3.24
C ASP A 41 0.28 -13.21 -4.16
N GLY A 42 0.40 -12.05 -4.81
CA GLY A 42 -0.66 -11.53 -5.70
C GLY A 42 -1.92 -11.06 -4.96
N LYS A 43 -1.86 -10.82 -3.65
CA LYS A 43 -2.99 -10.37 -2.83
C LYS A 43 -2.63 -9.22 -1.89
N TRP A 44 -3.59 -8.33 -1.71
CA TRP A 44 -3.58 -7.35 -0.63
C TRP A 44 -3.91 -8.04 0.69
N ARG A 45 -3.13 -7.77 1.72
CA ARG A 45 -3.25 -8.28 3.09
C ARG A 45 -3.19 -7.13 4.09
N PHE A 46 -3.78 -7.32 5.26
CA PHE A 46 -3.76 -6.29 6.30
C PHE A 46 -2.36 -6.18 6.91
N LYS A 47 -1.83 -4.96 7.07
CA LYS A 47 -0.52 -4.75 7.72
C LYS A 47 -0.44 -5.40 9.10
N ASN A 48 -1.51 -5.28 9.89
CA ASN A 48 -1.56 -5.78 11.28
C ASN A 48 -1.94 -7.26 11.37
N ASN A 49 -2.35 -7.88 10.26
CA ASN A 49 -2.66 -9.31 10.19
C ASN A 49 -2.33 -9.83 8.77
N PRO A 50 -1.03 -10.03 8.45
CA PRO A 50 -0.58 -10.37 7.10
C PRO A 50 -1.09 -11.73 6.62
N GLU A 51 -1.41 -12.64 7.53
CA GLU A 51 -1.98 -13.96 7.19
C GLU A 51 -3.38 -13.84 6.59
N THR A 52 -4.10 -12.77 6.92
CA THR A 52 -5.45 -12.53 6.42
C THR A 52 -5.45 -11.63 5.19
N SER A 53 -6.00 -12.16 4.09
CA SER A 53 -6.23 -11.38 2.87
C SER A 53 -7.27 -10.29 3.12
N CYS A 54 -7.03 -9.10 2.57
CA CYS A 54 -8.03 -8.04 2.53
C CYS A 54 -9.28 -8.52 1.79
N ILE A 55 -10.47 -8.19 2.30
CA ILE A 55 -11.73 -8.49 1.59
C ILE A 55 -11.76 -7.75 0.25
N PHE A 56 -11.30 -6.48 0.23
CA PHE A 56 -11.18 -5.69 -0.99
C PHE A 56 -9.78 -5.82 -1.60
N GLN A 57 -9.71 -6.47 -2.77
CA GLN A 57 -8.48 -6.68 -3.55
C GLN A 57 -8.27 -5.62 -4.66
N ASN A 58 -9.30 -4.84 -4.98
CA ASN A 58 -9.21 -3.71 -5.91
C ASN A 58 -8.97 -2.43 -5.10
N ARG A 59 -7.71 -2.15 -4.77
CA ARG A 59 -7.31 -0.99 -3.97
C ARG A 59 -6.43 -0.05 -4.79
N GLN A 60 -6.72 1.24 -4.69
CA GLN A 60 -5.76 2.26 -5.07
C GLN A 60 -4.56 2.19 -4.13
N TRP A 61 -3.39 2.42 -4.68
CA TRP A 61 -2.15 2.34 -3.93
C TRP A 61 -1.16 3.38 -4.43
N ILE A 62 -0.22 3.71 -3.56
CA ILE A 62 0.90 4.58 -3.86
C ILE A 62 2.16 3.87 -3.38
N GLY A 63 3.11 3.72 -4.30
CA GLY A 63 4.44 3.21 -4.00
C GLY A 63 5.31 4.29 -3.38
N LEU A 64 6.23 3.89 -2.50
CA LEU A 64 7.35 4.73 -2.11
C LEU A 64 8.31 4.82 -3.30
N LYS A 65 8.67 6.03 -3.73
CA LYS A 65 9.62 6.27 -4.83
C LYS A 65 11.02 5.76 -4.47
N GLU A 66 11.39 5.85 -3.21
CA GLU A 66 12.68 5.37 -2.73
C GLU A 66 12.51 4.01 -2.04
N ARG A 67 13.24 3.01 -2.54
CA ARG A 67 13.51 1.80 -1.77
C ARG A 67 14.27 2.24 -0.53
N HIS A 68 13.64 2.24 0.63
CA HIS A 68 14.38 2.11 1.88
C HIS A 68 15.00 0.71 1.90
N HIS A 69 16.14 0.58 1.22
CA HIS A 69 17.14 -0.40 1.60
C HIS A 69 17.48 -0.08 3.06
N GLY A 70 17.17 -1.01 3.95
CA GLY A 70 17.61 -0.96 5.34
C GLY A 70 19.12 -0.97 5.44
#